data_AF-A0A1H8NND4-F1
#
_entry.id   AF-A0A1H8NND4-F1
#
_cell.length_a   1.000
_cell.length_b   1.000
_cell.length_c   1.000
_cell.angle_alpha   90.00
_cell.angle_beta   90.00
_cell.angle_gamma   90.00
#
_symmetry.space_group_name_H-M   'P 1'
#
loop_
_entity.id
_entity.type
_entity.pdbx_description
1 polymer ?
#
loop_
_entity_poly.entity_id
_entity_poly.type
_entity_poly.pdbx_seq_one_letter_code
_entity_poly.pdbx_strand_id
1 'polypeptide(L)'
;MNKARIENTNEIVKADTLLKFYPNYSDLIFVCIDEKCSIRMAPTCIKKTERKKPHFKKYRNREHIETCEYATLSELYQKGKNQKLNKIEINKIGYPSVFNLNENKGDDVEKKSSQAKLDDGDEGVTGRGGGISKVYEFDSENIKFDRSNKVQSVDRIVDWYLGFPHNRDVQIEINDKKIQYRYFFKRIIDNTDPLSLQNDRIFYGKIMLSETNKNVFNKYTESVFLTLLGFKKKDELENKIYNYSVKIDKKSISKRMLSRLRNKYESLFEEAHLDLKNGSNEPNVGLYVFVYGSIDENNDTILNVKQHHITFRYDEVRKTTIE
;
A
#
# COMPACT_ATOMS: atom_id res chain seq x y z
N MET A 1 10.83 10.10 -10.05
CA MET A 1 10.28 11.14 -9.17
C MET A 1 8.83 11.38 -9.54
N ASN A 2 7.90 11.00 -8.67
CA ASN A 2 6.46 11.20 -8.90
C ASN A 2 5.96 12.55 -8.36
N LYS A 3 6.77 13.26 -7.57
CA LYS A 3 6.48 14.57 -7.00
C LYS A 3 7.45 15.64 -7.52
N ALA A 4 6.98 16.88 -7.59
CA ALA A 4 7.78 18.07 -7.79
C ALA A 4 7.15 19.23 -7.03
N ARG A 5 7.91 20.30 -6.80
CA ARG A 5 7.44 21.54 -6.19
C ARG A 5 7.16 22.58 -7.26
N ILE A 6 6.09 23.34 -7.15
CA ILE A 6 5.86 24.52 -8.00
C ILE A 6 6.78 25.64 -7.50
N GLU A 7 7.62 26.20 -8.37
CA GLU A 7 8.70 27.15 -8.02
C GLU A 7 8.17 28.37 -7.24
N ASN A 8 7.04 28.93 -7.65
CA ASN A 8 6.50 30.17 -7.09
C ASN A 8 5.69 29.98 -5.79
N THR A 9 5.00 28.85 -5.63
CA THR A 9 4.09 28.62 -4.50
C THR A 9 4.69 27.70 -3.44
N ASN A 10 5.81 27.03 -3.76
CA ASN A 10 6.38 25.94 -2.98
C ASN A 10 5.45 24.73 -2.76
N GLU A 11 4.33 24.67 -3.48
CA GLU A 11 3.36 23.59 -3.37
C GLU A 11 3.92 22.30 -3.98
N ILE A 12 3.83 21.19 -3.24
CA ILE A 12 4.25 19.87 -3.72
C ILE A 12 3.10 19.23 -4.50
N VAL A 13 3.35 18.92 -5.76
CA VAL A 13 2.38 18.31 -6.66
C VAL A 13 2.78 16.91 -7.06
N LYS A 14 1.78 16.04 -7.23
CA LYS A 14 1.96 14.68 -7.77
C LYS A 14 1.68 14.66 -9.26
N ALA A 15 2.53 13.96 -10.02
CA ALA A 15 2.44 13.90 -11.47
C ALA A 15 1.14 13.22 -11.96
N ASP A 16 0.61 12.26 -11.21
CA ASP A 16 -0.61 11.51 -11.55
C ASP A 16 -1.90 12.30 -11.35
N THR A 17 -1.86 13.34 -10.51
CA THR A 17 -3.00 14.25 -10.30
C THR A 17 -2.86 15.57 -11.05
N LEU A 18 -1.74 15.79 -11.74
CA LEU A 18 -1.37 17.09 -12.32
C LEU A 18 -2.46 17.64 -13.24
N LEU A 19 -2.91 16.86 -14.24
CA LEU A 19 -3.94 17.30 -15.18
C LEU A 19 -5.29 17.58 -14.54
N LYS A 20 -5.58 16.97 -13.39
CA LYS A 20 -6.88 17.12 -12.71
C LYS A 20 -6.96 18.44 -11.94
N PHE A 21 -5.88 18.82 -11.27
CA PHE A 21 -5.88 19.97 -10.37
C PHE A 21 -5.19 21.20 -10.96
N TYR A 22 -4.30 21.02 -11.94
CA TYR A 22 -3.56 22.09 -12.59
C TYR A 22 -3.75 22.00 -14.11
N PRO A 23 -4.95 22.33 -14.63
CA PRO A 23 -5.22 22.31 -16.06
C PRO A 23 -4.28 23.24 -16.85
N ASN A 24 -3.76 24.29 -16.20
CA ASN A 24 -2.77 25.25 -16.72
C ASN A 24 -1.31 24.85 -16.40
N TYR A 25 -1.01 23.57 -16.20
CA TYR A 25 0.34 23.11 -15.82
C TYR A 25 1.46 23.55 -16.79
N SER A 26 1.13 23.88 -18.05
CA SER A 26 2.09 24.38 -19.05
C SER A 26 2.75 25.69 -18.64
N ASP A 27 2.05 26.49 -17.83
CA ASP A 27 2.49 27.82 -17.43
C ASP A 27 3.24 27.79 -16.08
N LEU A 28 3.27 26.62 -15.44
CA LEU A 28 3.91 26.40 -14.15
C LEU A 28 5.34 25.91 -14.31
N ILE A 29 6.22 26.38 -13.42
CA ILE A 29 7.59 25.90 -13.33
C ILE A 29 7.67 24.88 -12.20
N PHE A 30 8.08 23.66 -12.53
CA PHE A 30 8.29 22.60 -11.56
C PHE A 30 9.78 22.46 -11.23
N VAL A 31 10.08 22.29 -9.96
CA VAL A 31 11.42 22.10 -9.43
C VAL A 31 11.47 20.89 -8.49
N CYS A 32 12.66 20.41 -8.17
CA CYS A 32 12.84 19.35 -7.20
C CYS A 32 12.22 19.73 -5.84
N ILE A 33 11.65 18.74 -5.15
CA ILE A 33 11.03 18.94 -3.83
C ILE A 33 12.07 19.36 -2.77
N ASP A 34 13.33 18.95 -2.95
CA ASP A 34 14.42 19.37 -2.08
C ASP A 34 14.75 20.83 -2.39
N GLU A 35 14.42 21.71 -1.45
CA GLU A 35 14.62 23.16 -1.55
C GLU A 35 16.07 23.53 -1.85
N LYS A 36 17.04 22.79 -1.28
CA LYS A 36 18.46 23.03 -1.54
C LYS A 36 18.85 22.68 -2.97
N CYS A 37 18.17 21.71 -3.57
CA CYS A 37 18.44 21.28 -4.93
C CYS A 37 17.74 22.17 -5.96
N SER A 38 16.42 22.37 -5.84
CA SER A 38 15.58 23.22 -6.70
C SER A 38 15.81 23.10 -8.22
N ILE A 39 16.36 21.98 -8.70
CA ILE A 39 16.59 21.77 -10.13
C ILE A 39 15.25 21.72 -10.88
N ARG A 40 15.17 22.40 -12.02
CA ARG A 40 13.97 22.38 -12.87
C ARG A 40 13.66 20.97 -13.39
N MET A 41 12.37 20.66 -13.37
CA MET A 41 11.80 19.38 -13.79
C MET A 41 10.65 19.61 -14.78
N ALA A 42 10.40 18.62 -15.62
CA ALA A 42 9.28 18.61 -16.55
C ALA A 42 8.36 17.43 -16.25
N PRO A 43 7.03 17.64 -16.25
CA PRO A 43 6.08 16.54 -16.17
C PRO A 43 6.16 15.70 -17.46
N THR A 44 6.16 14.39 -17.29
CA THR A 44 6.27 13.39 -18.36
C THR A 44 5.23 12.30 -18.13
N CYS A 45 4.71 11.70 -19.21
CA CYS A 45 3.72 10.64 -19.16
C CYS A 45 2.42 10.98 -18.41
N ILE A 46 2.00 12.24 -18.44
CA ILE A 46 0.81 12.72 -17.72
C ILE A 46 -0.51 12.41 -18.45
N LYS A 47 -0.48 12.06 -19.74
CA LYS A 47 -1.68 11.72 -20.51
C LYS A 47 -2.18 10.32 -20.16
N LYS A 48 -3.49 10.15 -20.01
CA LYS A 48 -4.12 8.86 -19.67
C LYS A 48 -3.85 7.74 -20.69
N THR A 49 -3.52 8.08 -21.93
CA THR A 49 -3.23 7.12 -23.00
C THR A 49 -1.82 6.54 -22.93
N GLU A 50 -0.93 7.11 -22.11
CA GLU A 50 0.44 6.64 -22.00
C GLU A 50 0.54 5.44 -21.05
N ARG A 51 1.30 4.41 -21.49
CA ARG A 51 1.50 3.17 -20.71
C ARG A 51 2.36 3.37 -19.46
N LYS A 52 3.21 4.39 -19.45
CA LYS A 52 4.12 4.68 -18.33
C LYS A 52 3.43 5.59 -17.33
N LYS A 53 3.78 5.41 -16.05
CA LYS A 53 3.22 6.25 -14.98
C LYS A 53 3.63 7.72 -15.18
N PRO A 54 2.71 8.67 -14.96
CA PRO A 54 3.05 10.08 -14.81
C PRO A 54 4.20 10.27 -13.83
N HIS A 55 5.23 11.02 -14.23
CA HIS A 55 6.38 11.34 -13.39
C HIS A 55 7.02 12.66 -13.80
N PHE A 56 7.79 13.25 -12.91
CA PHE A 56 8.66 14.38 -13.22
C PHE A 56 10.05 13.88 -13.61
N LYS A 57 10.62 14.50 -14.64
CA LYS A 57 11.96 14.22 -15.13
C LYS A 57 12.77 15.51 -15.17
N LYS A 58 14.04 15.44 -14.76
CA LYS A 58 15.01 16.53 -14.95
C LYS A 58 15.24 16.78 -16.45
N TYR A 59 15.56 18.03 -16.80
CA TYR A 59 15.97 18.35 -18.17
C TYR A 59 17.28 17.65 -18.56
N ARG A 60 17.48 17.44 -19.86
CA ARG A 60 18.71 16.84 -20.39
C ARG A 60 19.93 17.66 -19.94
N ASN A 61 21.02 16.99 -19.60
CA ASN A 61 22.29 17.59 -19.13
C ASN A 61 22.19 18.40 -17.83
N ARG A 62 21.12 18.23 -17.05
CA ARG A 62 21.04 18.76 -15.69
C ARG A 62 21.07 17.61 -14.69
N GLU A 63 21.87 17.77 -13.65
CA GLU A 63 22.01 16.82 -12.55
C GLU A 63 21.48 17.44 -11.26
N HIS A 64 20.94 16.60 -10.38
CA HIS A 64 20.68 17.04 -9.02
C HIS A 64 22.01 17.39 -8.35
N ILE A 65 21.99 18.30 -7.38
CA ILE A 65 23.16 18.50 -6.52
C ILE A 65 23.48 17.18 -5.81
N GLU A 66 24.76 16.90 -5.56
CA GLU A 66 25.20 15.62 -4.96
C GLU A 66 24.55 15.34 -3.60
N THR A 67 24.22 16.39 -2.86
CA THR A 67 23.56 16.32 -1.54
C THR A 67 22.04 16.29 -1.62
N CYS A 68 21.45 16.14 -2.81
CA CYS A 68 20.00 16.13 -2.95
C CYS A 68 19.40 14.87 -2.30
N GLU A 69 18.66 15.08 -1.21
CA GLU A 69 18.11 13.98 -0.42
C GLU A 69 17.04 13.22 -1.21
N TYR A 70 16.20 13.95 -1.95
CA TYR A 70 15.15 13.33 -2.76
C TYR A 70 15.70 12.49 -3.92
N ALA A 71 16.74 12.98 -4.60
CA ALA A 71 17.41 12.21 -5.65
C ALA A 71 18.03 10.94 -5.08
N THR A 72 18.75 11.07 -3.96
CA THR A 72 19.35 9.92 -3.29
C THR A 72 18.31 8.90 -2.86
N LEU A 73 17.20 9.32 -2.24
CA LEU A 73 16.12 8.43 -1.85
C LEU A 73 15.49 7.75 -3.07
N SER A 74 15.19 8.51 -4.14
CA SER A 74 14.63 7.96 -5.38
C SER A 74 15.54 6.89 -5.99
N GLU A 75 16.85 7.08 -5.97
CA GLU A 75 17.82 6.08 -6.43
C GLU A 75 17.82 4.83 -5.54
N LEU A 76 17.82 5.02 -4.22
CA LEU A 76 17.74 3.91 -3.26
C LEU A 76 16.45 3.11 -3.39
N TYR A 77 15.31 3.75 -3.66
CA TYR A 77 14.05 3.08 -3.99
C TYR A 77 14.16 2.23 -5.26
N GLN A 78 14.76 2.76 -6.33
CA GLN A 78 14.97 2.00 -7.56
C GLN A 78 15.93 0.84 -7.37
N LYS A 79 17.01 1.06 -6.60
CA LYS A 79 17.97 0.02 -6.24
C LYS A 79 17.30 -1.08 -5.43
N GLY A 80 16.60 -0.75 -4.34
CA GLY A 80 15.92 -1.72 -3.48
C GLY A 80 14.79 -2.50 -4.15
N LYS A 81 14.20 -1.96 -5.22
CA LYS A 81 13.23 -2.65 -6.06
C LYS A 81 13.86 -3.77 -6.91
N ASN A 82 15.14 -3.64 -7.26
CA ASN A 82 15.82 -4.50 -8.23
C ASN A 82 17.01 -5.27 -7.67
N GLN A 83 17.53 -4.88 -6.49
CA GLN A 83 18.74 -5.40 -5.87
C GLN A 83 18.66 -5.27 -4.34
N LYS A 84 19.49 -6.04 -3.63
CA LYS A 84 19.58 -5.99 -2.17
C LYS A 84 20.28 -4.70 -1.71
N LEU A 85 19.60 -3.94 -0.85
CA LEU A 85 20.22 -2.82 -0.13
C LEU A 85 21.03 -3.29 1.08
N ASN A 86 22.12 -2.57 1.39
CA ASN A 86 22.89 -2.78 2.61
C ASN A 86 22.22 -2.10 3.82
N LYS A 87 22.74 -2.36 5.04
CA LYS A 87 22.15 -1.80 6.28
C LYS A 87 22.13 -0.27 6.32
N ILE A 88 23.16 0.39 5.79
CA ILE A 88 23.24 1.86 5.78
C ILE A 88 22.17 2.44 4.84
N GLU A 89 22.02 1.84 3.66
CA GLU A 89 21.01 2.22 2.67
C GLU A 89 19.59 2.00 3.19
N ILE A 90 19.32 0.84 3.80
CA ILE A 90 18.03 0.53 4.44
C ILE A 90 17.71 1.55 5.55
N ASN A 91 18.69 1.87 6.40
CA ASN A 91 18.51 2.85 7.47
C ASN A 91 18.25 4.25 6.91
N LYS A 92 18.83 4.60 5.76
CA LYS A 92 18.62 5.88 5.08
C LYS A 92 17.24 6.00 4.45
N ILE A 93 16.68 4.93 3.90
CA ILE A 93 15.28 4.92 3.44
C ILE A 93 14.32 4.93 4.64
N GLY A 94 14.67 4.17 5.67
CA GLY A 94 13.77 3.81 6.76
C GLY A 94 12.77 2.75 6.33
N TYR A 95 12.40 1.88 7.27
CA TYR A 95 11.38 0.86 7.04
C TYR A 95 10.58 0.63 8.32
N PRO A 96 9.32 0.18 8.25
CA PRO A 96 8.53 -0.11 9.45
C PRO A 96 9.18 -1.21 10.28
N SER A 97 9.76 -0.84 11.41
CA SER A 97 10.52 -1.74 12.27
C SER A 97 9.72 -2.25 13.46
N VAL A 98 8.61 -1.59 13.78
CA VAL A 98 7.70 -1.98 14.87
C VAL A 98 6.26 -1.80 14.42
N PHE A 99 5.46 -2.85 14.50
CA PHE A 99 4.01 -2.80 14.29
C PHE A 99 3.31 -2.74 15.65
N ASN A 100 2.79 -1.57 16.00
CA ASN A 100 2.06 -1.38 17.23
C ASN A 100 0.59 -1.71 17.02
N LEU A 101 0.16 -2.83 17.60
CA LEU A 101 -1.22 -3.32 17.59
C LEU A 101 -2.11 -2.62 18.63
N ASN A 102 -1.55 -1.78 19.49
CA ASN A 102 -2.33 -1.05 20.49
C ASN A 102 -3.08 0.11 19.83
N GLU A 103 -4.34 -0.13 19.50
CA GLU A 103 -5.37 0.91 19.62
C GLU A 103 -5.63 1.05 21.12
N ASN A 104 -4.93 1.98 21.79
CA ASN A 104 -5.13 2.17 23.23
C ASN A 104 -6.60 2.49 23.52
N LYS A 105 -7.27 1.47 24.08
CA LYS A 105 -8.11 1.55 25.27
C LYS A 105 -7.57 2.64 26.21
N GLY A 106 -8.47 3.47 26.73
CA GLY A 106 -8.16 4.71 27.44
C GLY A 106 -7.12 4.57 28.56
N ASP A 107 -5.88 4.94 28.24
CA ASP A 107 -4.92 5.41 29.22
C ASP A 107 -4.61 6.87 28.91
N ASP A 108 -5.12 7.74 29.77
CA ASP A 108 -4.75 9.14 29.93
C ASP A 108 -3.28 9.23 30.38
N VAL A 109 -2.36 8.91 29.48
CA VAL A 109 -0.97 9.37 29.60
C VAL A 109 -0.88 10.63 28.76
N GLU A 110 -0.83 11.76 29.47
CA GLU A 110 -0.69 13.13 28.97
C GLU A 110 -0.08 13.19 27.57
N LYS A 111 -0.95 13.43 26.59
CA LYS A 111 -0.53 13.93 25.29
C LYS A 111 0.21 15.24 25.55
N LYS A 112 1.54 15.20 25.52
CA LYS A 112 2.31 16.39 25.14
C LYS A 112 1.75 16.84 23.81
N SER A 113 0.98 17.91 23.84
CA SER A 113 0.45 18.59 22.69
C SER A 113 1.63 19.04 21.84
N SER A 114 1.98 18.23 20.83
CA SER A 114 2.52 18.81 19.61
C SER A 114 1.40 19.70 19.09
N GLN A 115 1.53 21.01 19.31
CA GLN A 115 0.65 22.02 18.74
C GLN A 115 0.60 21.80 17.22
N ALA A 116 -0.40 21.07 16.75
CA ALA A 116 -0.89 21.22 15.40
C ALA A 116 -1.43 22.64 15.36
N LYS A 117 -0.74 23.52 14.64
CA LYS A 117 -1.31 24.80 14.25
C LYS A 117 -2.63 24.48 13.56
N LEU A 118 -3.71 24.98 14.15
CA LEU A 118 -4.96 25.22 13.45
C LEU A 118 -4.62 26.26 12.39
N ASP A 119 -4.59 25.84 11.14
CA ASP A 119 -4.78 26.73 9.99
C ASP A 119 -5.44 25.93 8.86
N ASP A 120 -6.29 26.67 8.15
CA ASP A 120 -7.44 26.22 7.38
C ASP A 120 -7.18 25.21 6.25
N GLY A 121 -8.18 24.32 6.05
CA GLY A 121 -8.54 23.83 4.72
C GLY A 121 -7.68 22.77 4.04
N ASP A 122 -6.73 22.14 4.74
CA ASP A 122 -5.91 21.09 4.13
C ASP A 122 -6.69 19.77 4.00
N GLU A 123 -7.28 19.55 2.82
CA GLU A 123 -7.81 18.26 2.39
C GLU A 123 -6.66 17.24 2.37
N GLY A 124 -6.39 16.62 3.52
CA GLY A 124 -5.40 15.57 3.67
C GLY A 124 -5.53 14.56 2.53
N VAL A 125 -4.57 14.62 1.59
CA VAL A 125 -4.54 13.83 0.37
C VAL A 125 -4.25 12.38 0.74
N THR A 126 -5.28 11.69 1.20
CA THR A 126 -5.32 10.22 1.20
C THR A 126 -5.12 9.80 -0.24
N GLY A 127 -3.98 9.20 -0.54
CA GLY A 127 -3.58 8.79 -1.89
C GLY A 127 -4.73 8.11 -2.62
N ARG A 128 -5.35 8.84 -3.55
CA ARG A 128 -6.31 8.29 -4.49
C ARG A 128 -5.58 7.25 -5.32
N GLY A 129 -6.14 6.04 -5.34
CA GLY A 129 -5.70 4.97 -6.22
C GLY A 129 -5.82 5.44 -7.66
N GLY A 130 -4.67 5.52 -8.33
CA GLY A 130 -4.57 5.17 -9.74
C GLY A 130 -3.67 3.94 -9.79
N GLY A 131 -4.14 2.88 -10.45
CA GLY A 131 -3.29 1.83 -10.96
C GLY A 131 -2.16 2.39 -11.82
N ILE A 132 -1.25 1.52 -12.21
CA ILE A 132 0.08 1.77 -12.78
C ILE A 132 1.18 1.72 -11.70
N SER A 133 1.97 0.63 -11.79
CA SER A 133 3.17 0.27 -11.04
C SER A 133 3.65 1.32 -10.04
N LYS A 134 3.40 1.07 -8.76
CA LYS A 134 3.83 1.98 -7.69
C LYS A 134 5.34 1.87 -7.54
N VAL A 135 6.02 3.01 -7.72
CA VAL A 135 7.27 3.26 -7.01
C VAL A 135 6.83 3.55 -5.58
N TYR A 136 7.17 2.64 -4.66
CA TYR A 136 6.83 2.75 -3.25
C TYR A 136 7.74 3.81 -2.61
N GLU A 137 7.48 5.09 -2.89
CA GLU A 137 8.10 6.18 -2.14
C GLU A 137 7.34 6.31 -0.81
N PHE A 138 7.97 5.97 0.32
CA PHE A 138 7.42 6.35 1.63
C PHE A 138 7.37 7.87 1.71
N ASP A 139 6.29 8.41 2.29
CA ASP A 139 6.03 9.85 2.34
C ASP A 139 7.27 10.65 2.69
N SER A 140 7.84 11.28 1.65
CA SER A 140 8.95 12.21 1.72
C SER A 140 8.57 13.53 2.41
N GLU A 141 7.34 13.66 2.90
CA GLU A 141 6.88 14.80 3.69
C GLU A 141 7.32 14.70 5.16
N ASN A 142 7.84 13.55 5.59
CA ASN A 142 8.43 13.33 6.92
C ASN A 142 9.93 12.97 6.82
N ILE A 143 10.75 13.90 6.31
CA ILE A 143 12.22 13.79 6.24
C ILE A 143 12.88 13.78 7.64
N LYS A 144 12.09 13.94 8.72
CA LYS A 144 12.60 13.71 10.08
C LYS A 144 12.53 12.22 10.41
N PHE A 145 13.62 11.53 10.06
CA PHE A 145 13.86 10.12 10.35
C PHE A 145 13.87 9.85 11.85
N ASP A 146 12.70 9.59 12.41
CA ASP A 146 12.60 9.11 13.78
C ASP A 146 13.06 7.64 13.83
N ARG A 147 14.04 7.36 14.70
CA ARG A 147 14.73 6.06 14.78
C ARG A 147 13.81 4.90 15.18
N SER A 148 12.59 5.20 15.63
CA SER A 148 11.52 4.22 15.73
C SER A 148 10.50 4.44 14.61
N ASN A 149 10.66 3.73 13.49
CA ASN A 149 9.65 3.63 12.43
C ASN A 149 8.48 2.75 12.90
N LYS A 150 7.86 3.15 14.01
CA LYS A 150 6.66 2.55 14.60
C LYS A 150 5.48 2.88 13.70
N VAL A 151 4.70 1.87 13.36
CA VAL A 151 3.48 2.03 12.55
C VAL A 151 2.31 1.35 13.25
N GLN A 152 1.14 1.94 13.10
CA GLN A 152 -0.13 1.38 13.59
C GLN A 152 -1.01 0.83 12.46
N SER A 153 -0.69 1.11 11.19
CA SER A 153 -1.42 0.57 10.04
C SER A 153 -0.56 -0.42 9.26
N VAL A 154 -1.20 -1.48 8.76
CA VAL A 154 -0.60 -2.41 7.82
C VAL A 154 -0.23 -1.79 6.47
N ASP A 155 -0.77 -0.61 6.12
CA ASP A 155 -0.49 0.04 4.83
C ASP A 155 1.00 0.21 4.57
N ARG A 156 1.74 0.82 5.50
CA ARG A 156 3.19 1.05 5.34
C ARG A 156 3.99 -0.26 5.35
N ILE A 157 3.53 -1.26 6.09
CA ILE A 157 4.15 -2.59 6.16
C ILE A 157 4.00 -3.29 4.79
N VAL A 158 2.80 -3.27 4.22
CA VAL A 158 2.51 -3.81 2.89
C VAL A 158 3.30 -3.06 1.83
N ASP A 159 3.37 -1.73 1.92
CA ASP A 159 4.12 -0.91 0.97
C ASP A 159 5.62 -1.25 0.98
N TRP A 160 6.22 -1.49 2.16
CA TRP A 160 7.60 -1.98 2.25
C TRP A 160 7.75 -3.36 1.59
N TYR A 161 6.88 -4.29 1.95
CA TYR A 161 6.92 -5.67 1.46
C TYR A 161 6.83 -5.74 -0.06
N LEU A 162 5.99 -4.90 -0.68
CA LEU A 162 5.82 -4.86 -2.12
C LEU A 162 6.94 -4.08 -2.82
N GLY A 163 7.42 -2.99 -2.22
CA GLY A 163 8.46 -2.14 -2.80
C GLY A 163 9.85 -2.75 -2.81
N PHE A 164 10.18 -3.59 -1.83
CA PHE A 164 11.54 -4.06 -1.58
C PHE A 164 11.65 -5.59 -1.54
N PRO A 165 11.45 -6.29 -2.68
CA PRO A 165 11.43 -7.76 -2.71
C PRO A 165 12.75 -8.43 -2.30
N HIS A 166 13.89 -7.73 -2.46
CA HIS A 166 15.24 -8.20 -2.08
C HIS A 166 15.61 -7.93 -0.62
N ASN A 167 14.80 -7.15 0.10
CA ASN A 167 15.06 -6.75 1.50
C ASN A 167 13.95 -7.22 2.45
N ARG A 168 13.26 -8.31 2.13
CA ARG A 168 12.24 -8.94 3.00
C ARG A 168 12.85 -9.77 4.15
N ASP A 169 14.16 -9.82 4.25
CA ASP A 169 14.92 -10.43 5.35
C ASP A 169 15.07 -9.50 6.57
N VAL A 170 14.70 -8.21 6.44
CA VAL A 170 14.63 -7.29 7.58
C VAL A 170 13.54 -7.71 8.58
N GLN A 171 13.73 -7.33 9.85
CA GLN A 171 12.85 -7.71 10.94
C GLN A 171 11.88 -6.58 11.32
N ILE A 172 10.64 -6.98 11.60
CA ILE A 172 9.61 -6.16 12.24
C ILE A 172 9.29 -6.75 13.61
N GLU A 173 9.11 -5.88 14.60
CA GLU A 173 8.72 -6.23 15.95
C GLU A 173 7.20 -6.09 16.13
N ILE A 174 6.56 -7.10 16.72
CA ILE A 174 5.11 -7.17 16.94
C ILE A 174 4.90 -7.82 18.30
N ASN A 175 4.29 -7.11 19.24
CA ASN A 175 4.14 -7.58 20.63
C ASN A 175 5.46 -8.13 21.20
N ASP A 176 6.52 -7.33 21.09
CA ASP A 176 7.90 -7.63 21.53
C ASP A 176 8.59 -8.83 20.84
N LYS A 177 7.95 -9.43 19.82
CA LYS A 177 8.53 -10.52 19.03
C LYS A 177 9.01 -10.01 17.68
N LYS A 178 10.27 -10.30 17.36
CA LYS A 178 10.87 -9.97 16.06
C LYS A 178 10.66 -11.10 15.05
N ILE A 179 10.11 -10.75 13.89
CA ILE A 179 9.90 -11.66 12.76
C ILE A 179 10.40 -11.01 11.48
N GLN A 180 10.98 -11.80 10.58
CA GLN A 180 11.35 -11.28 9.26
C GLN A 180 10.12 -11.07 8.38
N TYR A 181 10.10 -10.00 7.59
CA TYR A 181 9.01 -9.70 6.66
C TYR A 181 8.62 -10.90 5.78
N ARG A 182 9.60 -11.65 5.27
CA ARG A 182 9.37 -12.84 4.43
C ARG A 182 8.56 -13.96 5.11
N TYR A 183 8.59 -14.03 6.44
CA TYR A 183 7.83 -15.04 7.22
C TYR A 183 6.54 -14.48 7.81
N PHE A 184 6.48 -13.16 7.98
CA PHE A 184 5.30 -12.46 8.48
C PHE A 184 4.18 -12.36 7.44
N PHE A 185 4.52 -12.44 6.15
CA PHE A 185 3.54 -12.46 5.06
C PHE A 185 3.26 -13.89 4.59
N LYS A 186 1.99 -14.24 4.43
CA LYS A 186 1.55 -15.55 3.92
C LYS A 186 0.55 -15.37 2.79
N ARG A 187 0.90 -15.89 1.61
CA ARG A 187 0.00 -15.89 0.46
C ARG A 187 -1.05 -17.00 0.59
N ILE A 188 -2.29 -16.67 0.24
CA ILE A 188 -3.39 -17.61 0.06
C ILE A 188 -3.52 -17.87 -1.45
N ILE A 189 -3.30 -19.11 -1.82
CA ILE A 189 -3.45 -19.67 -3.16
C ILE A 189 -4.30 -20.95 -3.10
N ASP A 190 -4.54 -21.56 -4.25
CA ASP A 190 -5.25 -22.81 -4.38
C ASP A 190 -4.59 -23.90 -3.53
N ASN A 191 -5.42 -24.61 -2.78
CA ASN A 191 -5.06 -25.67 -1.84
C ASN A 191 -4.05 -25.24 -0.78
N THR A 192 -4.07 -23.96 -0.37
CA THR A 192 -3.33 -23.53 0.83
C THR A 192 -3.76 -24.40 2.02
N ASP A 193 -2.79 -24.92 2.77
CA ASP A 193 -3.06 -25.72 3.97
C ASP A 193 -3.54 -24.83 5.13
N PRO A 194 -4.74 -25.08 5.70
CA PRO A 194 -5.25 -24.34 6.86
C PRO A 194 -4.33 -24.35 8.09
N LEU A 195 -3.57 -25.43 8.32
CA LEU A 195 -2.63 -25.48 9.45
C LEU A 195 -1.55 -24.39 9.33
N SER A 196 -1.18 -24.05 8.10
CA SER A 196 -0.23 -22.97 7.82
C SER A 196 -0.78 -21.56 8.07
N LEU A 197 -2.07 -21.43 8.41
CA LEU A 197 -2.80 -20.18 8.65
C LEU A 197 -3.13 -19.94 10.14
N GLN A 198 -2.70 -20.83 11.05
CA GLN A 198 -3.05 -20.72 12.49
C GLN A 198 -2.36 -19.56 13.22
N ASN A 199 -1.23 -19.07 12.71
CA ASN A 199 -0.46 -18.02 13.37
C ASN A 199 -0.86 -16.63 12.86
N ASP A 200 -0.95 -15.67 13.79
CA ASP A 200 -1.19 -14.25 13.47
C ASP A 200 -0.10 -13.68 12.55
N ARG A 201 -0.51 -13.35 11.32
CA ARG A 201 0.36 -12.92 10.23
C ARG A 201 -0.40 -11.98 9.30
N ILE A 202 0.32 -11.34 8.39
CA ILE A 202 -0.33 -10.68 7.25
C ILE A 202 -0.61 -11.74 6.19
N PHE A 203 -1.88 -12.14 6.08
CA PHE A 203 -2.36 -12.95 4.98
C PHE A 203 -2.69 -12.09 3.78
N TYR A 204 -2.45 -12.60 2.59
CA TYR A 204 -2.87 -11.91 1.37
C TYR A 204 -3.29 -12.86 0.26
N GLY A 205 -4.27 -12.45 -0.52
CA GLY A 205 -4.81 -13.25 -1.62
C GLY A 205 -5.42 -12.36 -2.69
N LYS A 206 -5.52 -12.90 -3.91
CA LYS A 206 -6.22 -12.23 -5.00
C LYS A 206 -7.72 -12.25 -4.73
N ILE A 207 -8.38 -11.11 -4.85
CA ILE A 207 -9.83 -10.98 -4.75
C ILE A 207 -10.45 -11.53 -6.03
N MET A 208 -11.52 -12.32 -5.91
CA MET A 208 -12.26 -12.81 -7.07
C MET A 208 -13.05 -11.65 -7.71
N LEU A 209 -12.78 -11.33 -8.97
CA LEU A 209 -13.50 -10.28 -9.70
C LEU A 209 -14.83 -10.82 -10.24
N SER A 210 -15.81 -10.99 -9.35
CA SER A 210 -17.14 -11.50 -9.69
C SER A 210 -18.25 -10.74 -8.95
N GLU A 211 -19.49 -11.01 -9.33
CA GLU A 211 -20.67 -10.43 -8.69
C GLU A 211 -20.76 -10.78 -7.19
N THR A 212 -20.09 -11.83 -6.70
CA THR A 212 -20.02 -12.14 -5.26
C THR A 212 -19.29 -11.06 -4.47
N ASN A 213 -18.30 -10.41 -5.07
CA ASN A 213 -17.49 -9.37 -4.46
C ASN A 213 -17.90 -7.94 -4.84
N LYS A 214 -18.74 -7.77 -5.85
CA LYS A 214 -19.31 -6.47 -6.20
C LYS A 214 -20.23 -5.98 -5.10
N ASN A 215 -20.11 -4.71 -4.71
CA ASN A 215 -20.92 -4.06 -3.65
C ASN A 215 -20.95 -4.85 -2.32
N VAL A 216 -19.91 -5.64 -2.03
CA VAL A 216 -19.85 -6.56 -0.88
C VAL A 216 -20.08 -5.88 0.47
N PHE A 217 -19.71 -4.61 0.60
CA PHE A 217 -19.94 -3.81 1.80
C PHE A 217 -21.42 -3.53 2.08
N ASN A 218 -22.32 -3.72 1.11
CA ASN A 218 -23.76 -3.49 1.26
C ASN A 218 -24.57 -4.79 1.42
N LYS A 219 -23.95 -5.97 1.26
CA LYS A 219 -24.67 -7.25 1.20
C LYS A 219 -25.21 -7.73 2.55
N TYR A 220 -24.42 -7.58 3.61
CA TYR A 220 -24.79 -8.03 4.96
C TYR A 220 -24.68 -6.88 5.96
N THR A 221 -25.53 -6.81 6.96
CA THR A 221 -25.54 -5.70 7.94
C THR A 221 -24.35 -5.77 8.89
N GLU A 222 -23.98 -6.97 9.34
CA GLU A 222 -23.02 -7.18 10.43
C GLU A 222 -21.58 -7.42 9.98
N SER A 223 -21.37 -7.93 8.78
CA SER A 223 -20.03 -8.33 8.32
C SER A 223 -19.86 -8.10 6.82
N VAL A 224 -18.61 -8.11 6.38
CA VAL A 224 -18.24 -8.11 4.95
C VAL A 224 -17.44 -9.37 4.69
N PHE A 225 -17.78 -10.11 3.62
CA PHE A 225 -17.09 -11.32 3.22
C PHE A 225 -16.48 -11.13 1.83
N LEU A 226 -15.17 -10.96 1.77
CA LEU A 226 -14.43 -10.81 0.52
C LEU A 226 -13.94 -12.18 0.06
N THR A 227 -14.54 -12.72 -1.00
CA THR A 227 -14.16 -14.02 -1.56
C THR A 227 -12.84 -13.91 -2.33
N LEU A 228 -11.91 -14.82 -2.07
CA LEU A 228 -10.62 -14.88 -2.74
C LEU A 228 -10.65 -15.89 -3.89
N LEU A 229 -9.73 -15.74 -4.84
CA LEU A 229 -9.53 -16.74 -5.88
C LEU A 229 -8.99 -18.07 -5.34
N GLY A 230 -8.12 -17.98 -4.33
CA GLY A 230 -7.60 -19.18 -3.66
C GLY A 230 -8.73 -20.00 -3.06
N PHE A 231 -8.65 -21.31 -3.22
CA PHE A 231 -9.66 -22.25 -2.74
C PHE A 231 -9.07 -23.45 -2.02
N LYS A 232 -9.92 -24.19 -1.31
CA LYS A 232 -9.64 -25.51 -0.74
C LYS A 232 -10.54 -26.55 -1.40
N LYS A 233 -9.97 -27.66 -1.86
CA LYS A 233 -10.74 -28.86 -2.21
C LYS A 233 -11.08 -29.61 -0.92
N LYS A 234 -12.36 -29.85 -0.68
CA LYS A 234 -12.81 -30.62 0.51
C LYS A 234 -13.10 -32.08 0.18
N ASP A 235 -13.56 -32.35 -1.04
CA ASP A 235 -13.98 -33.68 -1.46
C ASP A 235 -13.55 -33.91 -2.92
N GLU A 236 -12.72 -34.92 -3.14
CA GLU A 236 -12.26 -35.31 -4.48
C GLU A 236 -13.35 -36.01 -5.29
N LEU A 237 -14.34 -36.64 -4.62
CA LEU A 237 -15.43 -37.37 -5.27
C LEU A 237 -16.53 -36.42 -5.76
N GLU A 238 -16.84 -35.38 -4.98
CA GLU A 238 -17.88 -34.40 -5.35
C GLU A 238 -17.33 -33.17 -6.07
N ASN A 239 -16.00 -33.07 -6.23
CA ASN A 239 -15.28 -31.92 -6.80
C ASN A 239 -15.72 -30.57 -6.18
N LYS A 240 -16.11 -30.58 -4.90
CA LYS A 240 -16.58 -29.38 -4.18
C LYS A 240 -15.39 -28.51 -3.81
N ILE A 241 -15.43 -27.28 -4.31
CA ILE A 241 -14.41 -26.26 -4.11
C ILE A 241 -14.96 -25.19 -3.17
N TYR A 242 -14.19 -24.84 -2.14
CA TYR A 242 -14.52 -23.77 -1.21
C TYR A 242 -13.49 -22.66 -1.30
N ASN A 243 -13.89 -21.49 -1.77
CA ASN A 243 -13.02 -20.33 -1.79
C ASN A 243 -12.70 -19.84 -0.38
N TYR A 244 -11.45 -19.42 -0.18
CA TYR A 244 -11.08 -18.66 1.00
C TYR A 244 -11.80 -17.30 1.00
N SER A 245 -12.15 -16.79 2.17
CA SER A 245 -12.78 -15.48 2.31
C SER A 245 -12.20 -14.69 3.47
N VAL A 246 -12.10 -13.36 3.31
CA VAL A 246 -11.74 -12.44 4.40
C VAL A 246 -13.02 -11.88 5.01
N LYS A 247 -13.18 -12.04 6.33
CA LYS A 247 -14.31 -11.53 7.11
C LYS A 247 -13.90 -10.26 7.85
N ILE A 248 -14.63 -9.18 7.58
CA ILE A 248 -14.55 -7.93 8.31
C ILE A 248 -15.80 -7.84 9.19
N ASP A 249 -15.63 -7.74 10.50
CA ASP A 249 -16.74 -7.41 11.41
C ASP A 249 -17.00 -5.89 11.38
N LYS A 250 -18.24 -5.50 11.04
CA LYS A 250 -18.62 -4.09 10.94
C LYS A 250 -18.90 -3.48 12.31
N LYS A 251 -19.32 -4.27 13.30
CA LYS A 251 -19.67 -3.78 14.63
C LYS A 251 -18.46 -3.24 15.37
N SER A 252 -17.31 -3.86 15.17
CA SER A 252 -16.06 -3.43 15.78
C SER A 252 -15.42 -2.22 15.08
N ILE A 253 -15.85 -1.84 13.87
CA ILE A 253 -15.25 -0.75 13.08
C ILE A 253 -16.06 0.56 13.20
N SER A 254 -15.36 1.69 13.37
CA SER A 254 -16.01 3.01 13.30
C SER A 254 -16.61 3.30 11.92
N LYS A 255 -17.77 3.96 11.87
CA LYS A 255 -18.45 4.30 10.59
C LYS A 255 -17.54 5.02 9.59
N ARG A 256 -16.68 5.93 10.07
CA ARG A 256 -15.70 6.66 9.25
C ARG A 256 -14.67 5.72 8.63
N MET A 257 -14.10 4.81 9.42
CA MET A 257 -13.12 3.84 8.92
C MET A 257 -13.77 2.86 7.93
N LEU A 258 -14.98 2.38 8.22
CA LEU A 258 -15.73 1.50 7.32
C LEU A 258 -16.02 2.18 5.98
N SER A 259 -16.45 3.45 6.00
CA SER A 259 -16.67 4.24 4.78
C SER A 259 -15.38 4.41 3.97
N ARG A 260 -14.26 4.74 4.63
CA ARG A 260 -12.95 4.85 3.96
C ARG A 260 -12.53 3.52 3.32
N LEU A 261 -12.72 2.41 4.04
CA LEU A 261 -12.38 1.08 3.55
C LEU A 261 -13.23 0.69 2.34
N ARG A 262 -14.54 0.95 2.41
CA ARG A 262 -15.50 0.75 1.33
C ARG A 262 -15.11 1.54 0.09
N ASN A 263 -14.90 2.86 0.22
CA ASN A 263 -14.56 3.72 -0.92
C ASN A 263 -13.26 3.28 -1.59
N LYS A 264 -12.24 2.90 -0.81
CA LYS A 264 -10.97 2.37 -1.33
C LYS A 264 -11.18 1.06 -2.09
N TYR A 265 -11.96 0.14 -1.52
CA TYR A 265 -12.27 -1.13 -2.15
C TYR A 265 -13.05 -0.95 -3.46
N GLU A 266 -14.17 -0.21 -3.43
CA GLU A 266 -15.04 -0.01 -4.60
C GLU A 266 -14.27 0.65 -5.75
N SER A 267 -13.47 1.68 -5.45
CA SER A 267 -12.62 2.33 -6.46
C SER A 267 -11.65 1.36 -7.14
N LEU A 268 -10.98 0.49 -6.38
CA LEU A 268 -10.01 -0.46 -6.92
C LEU A 268 -10.68 -1.65 -7.61
N PHE A 269 -11.85 -2.07 -7.11
CA PHE A 269 -12.62 -3.15 -7.71
C PHE A 269 -13.17 -2.75 -9.07
N GLU A 270 -13.75 -1.55 -9.19
CA GLU A 270 -14.23 -1.04 -10.47
C GLU A 270 -13.09 -0.89 -11.49
N GLU A 271 -11.93 -0.37 -11.06
CA GLU A 271 -10.73 -0.30 -11.92
C GLU A 271 -10.30 -1.69 -12.43
N ALA A 272 -10.13 -2.66 -11.52
CA ALA A 272 -9.73 -4.01 -11.88
C ALA A 272 -10.77 -4.74 -12.76
N HIS A 273 -12.06 -4.48 -12.52
CA HIS A 273 -13.16 -5.08 -13.26
C HIS A 273 -13.30 -4.48 -14.67
N LEU A 274 -13.04 -3.18 -14.85
CA LEU A 274 -12.94 -2.55 -16.16
C LEU A 274 -11.76 -3.13 -16.96
N ASP A 275 -10.60 -3.30 -16.35
CA ASP A 275 -9.42 -3.88 -17.00
C ASP A 275 -9.65 -5.35 -17.43
N LEU A 276 -10.39 -6.12 -16.63
CA LEU A 276 -10.82 -7.48 -17.01
C LEU A 276 -11.74 -7.46 -18.24
N LYS A 277 -12.74 -6.57 -18.26
CA LYS A 277 -13.68 -6.44 -19.39
C LYS A 277 -13.02 -5.97 -20.68
N ASN A 278 -11.99 -5.13 -20.58
CA ASN A 278 -11.27 -4.57 -21.72
C ASN A 278 -10.25 -5.56 -22.34
N GLY A 279 -10.27 -6.84 -21.95
CA GLY A 279 -9.49 -7.88 -22.61
C GLY A 279 -8.01 -7.91 -22.23
N SER A 280 -7.65 -7.49 -21.01
CA SER A 280 -6.32 -7.81 -20.50
C SER A 280 -6.14 -9.34 -20.43
N ASN A 281 -5.14 -9.87 -21.12
CA ASN A 281 -4.93 -11.31 -21.37
C ASN A 281 -4.67 -12.17 -20.10
N GLU A 282 -4.67 -11.60 -18.90
CA GLU A 282 -4.54 -12.36 -17.66
C GLU A 282 -5.91 -12.50 -16.97
N PRO A 283 -6.45 -13.72 -16.80
CA PRO A 283 -7.83 -13.94 -16.37
C PRO A 283 -8.15 -13.50 -14.93
N ASN A 284 -7.26 -12.81 -14.22
CA ASN A 284 -7.51 -12.26 -12.89
C ASN A 284 -6.48 -11.17 -12.55
N VAL A 285 -6.82 -9.94 -12.91
CA VAL A 285 -6.03 -8.73 -12.70
C VAL A 285 -5.75 -8.51 -11.20
N GLY A 286 -4.58 -7.96 -10.87
CA GLY A 286 -3.91 -8.03 -9.56
C GLY A 286 -4.54 -7.25 -8.41
N LEU A 287 -5.85 -7.37 -8.17
CA LEU A 287 -6.47 -6.84 -6.96
C LEU A 287 -6.25 -7.81 -5.79
N TYR A 288 -5.43 -7.39 -4.84
CA TYR A 288 -5.10 -8.13 -3.64
C TYR A 288 -5.71 -7.47 -2.40
N VAL A 289 -6.12 -8.30 -1.45
CA VAL A 289 -6.35 -7.91 -0.06
C VAL A 289 -5.17 -8.38 0.79
N PHE A 290 -4.75 -7.54 1.71
CA PHE A 290 -3.77 -7.83 2.76
C PHE A 290 -4.47 -7.63 4.10
N VAL A 291 -4.40 -8.63 4.97
CA VAL A 291 -5.08 -8.64 6.27
C VAL A 291 -4.13 -9.15 7.34
N TYR A 292 -3.98 -8.39 8.43
CA TYR A 292 -3.47 -8.96 9.67
C TYR A 292 -4.64 -9.60 10.42
N GLY A 293 -4.52 -10.89 10.71
CA GLY A 293 -5.64 -11.66 11.21
C GLY A 293 -5.28 -13.08 11.59
N SER A 294 -6.31 -13.89 11.77
CA SER A 294 -6.22 -15.32 12.04
C SER A 294 -7.34 -16.08 11.32
N ILE A 295 -7.17 -17.37 11.13
CA ILE A 295 -8.24 -18.24 10.64
C ILE A 295 -9.40 -18.32 11.64
N ASP A 296 -10.62 -18.48 11.14
CA ASP A 296 -11.80 -18.69 11.96
C ASP A 296 -11.76 -20.08 12.61
N GLU A 297 -12.08 -20.14 13.90
CA GLU A 297 -12.05 -21.37 14.69
C GLU A 297 -13.06 -22.41 14.20
N ASN A 298 -14.17 -21.96 13.62
CA ASN A 298 -15.26 -22.82 13.15
C ASN A 298 -15.25 -23.04 11.63
N ASN A 299 -14.47 -22.25 10.89
CA ASN A 299 -14.40 -22.36 9.44
C ASN A 299 -12.99 -22.08 8.90
N ASP A 300 -12.35 -23.16 8.45
CA ASP A 300 -10.99 -23.18 7.95
C ASP A 300 -10.82 -22.55 6.55
N THR A 301 -11.85 -21.92 5.99
CA THR A 301 -11.74 -21.08 4.79
C THR A 301 -12.00 -19.60 5.07
N ILE A 302 -12.29 -19.21 6.30
CA ILE A 302 -12.53 -17.81 6.67
C ILE A 302 -11.33 -17.24 7.45
N LEU A 303 -10.87 -16.06 7.04
CA LEU A 303 -9.86 -15.29 7.74
C LEU A 303 -10.49 -14.07 8.40
N ASN A 304 -10.41 -13.99 9.72
CA ASN A 304 -10.91 -12.88 10.51
C ASN A 304 -9.89 -11.75 10.56
N VAL A 305 -10.33 -10.53 10.21
CA VAL A 305 -9.51 -9.32 10.33
C VAL A 305 -9.37 -8.94 11.80
N LYS A 306 -8.13 -8.85 12.31
CA LYS A 306 -7.85 -8.39 13.67
C LYS A 306 -7.60 -6.88 13.68
N GLN A 307 -8.21 -6.19 14.65
CA GLN A 307 -7.99 -4.75 14.91
C GLN A 307 -8.05 -3.89 13.64
N HIS A 308 -8.95 -4.25 12.73
CA HIS A 308 -9.23 -3.49 11.50
C HIS A 308 -8.03 -3.32 10.56
N HIS A 309 -7.00 -4.14 10.74
CA HIS A 309 -5.77 -4.10 9.96
C HIS A 309 -5.94 -4.81 8.63
N ILE A 310 -6.53 -4.09 7.68
CA ILE A 310 -6.78 -4.54 6.32
C ILE A 310 -6.45 -3.45 5.31
N THR A 311 -5.92 -3.85 4.16
CA THR A 311 -5.72 -2.94 3.03
C THR A 311 -5.81 -3.63 1.68
N PHE A 312 -6.10 -2.85 0.64
CA PHE A 312 -6.24 -3.33 -0.73
C PHE A 312 -5.12 -2.75 -1.61
N ARG A 313 -4.57 -3.56 -2.50
CA ARG A 313 -3.59 -3.12 -3.50
C ARG A 313 -3.95 -3.71 -4.85
N TYR A 314 -3.99 -2.84 -5.85
CA TYR A 314 -4.03 -3.24 -7.25
C TYR A 314 -2.60 -3.15 -7.79
N ASP A 315 -1.84 -4.22 -7.61
CA ASP A 315 -0.40 -4.25 -7.95
C ASP A 315 0.09 -5.70 -8.13
N GLU A 316 1.28 -5.86 -8.72
CA GLU A 316 1.96 -7.14 -8.84
C GLU A 316 2.71 -7.49 -7.54
N VAL A 317 2.42 -8.66 -6.97
CA VAL A 317 3.18 -9.17 -5.81
C VAL A 317 4.35 -10.01 -6.29
N ARG A 318 5.53 -9.40 -6.39
CA ARG A 318 6.78 -10.06 -6.77
C ARG A 318 7.17 -11.16 -5.79
N LYS A 319 7.76 -12.26 -6.29
CA LYS A 319 8.36 -13.31 -5.46
C LYS A 319 9.47 -12.72 -4.58
N THR A 320 9.63 -13.28 -3.39
CA THR A 320 10.78 -12.96 -2.54
C THR A 320 12.02 -13.53 -3.19
N THR A 321 13.03 -12.70 -3.44
CA THR A 321 14.32 -13.12 -3.98
C THR A 321 15.27 -13.35 -2.81
N ILE A 322 15.83 -14.55 -2.72
CA ILE A 322 16.87 -14.90 -1.74
C ILE A 322 18.16 -14.99 -2.55
N GLU A 323 19.06 -14.03 -2.33
CA GLU A 323 20.46 -14.12 -2.76
C GLU A 323 21.29 -14.81 -1.67
#